data_AF-A0AA40WF56-F1
#
_entry.id   AF-A0AA40WF56-F1
#
_cell.length_a   1.000
_cell.length_b   1.000
_cell.length_c   1.000
_cell.angle_alpha   90.00
_cell.angle_beta   90.00
_cell.angle_gamma   90.00
#
_symmetry.space_group_name_H-M   'P 1'
#
loop_
_entity.id
_entity.type
_entity.pdbx_description
1 polymer ?
#
loop_
_entity_poly.entity_id
_entity_poly.type
_entity_poly.pdbx_seq_one_letter_code
_entity_poly.pdbx_strand_id
1 'polypeptide(L)'
;GGQFQPNSVQGVVKEGDATLTYREFAGEFEDGTKYTLRYPLLEFSNLGYGPFSNDTRTSVRVPPQVIGLGLLETIPEDTILSLADPDDRDGNGISGRPNYVRNLNGIGTTLGRFGWKANNTDLMRQSSAAFLGDLGITSPMFRNENCTNAQAQCRASRNGGSPEIAQNKITAITNYLKL
;
A
#
# COMPACT_ATOMS: atom_id res chain seq x y z
N GLY A 1 -2.01 -7.69 -3.13
CA GLY A 1 -1.11 -8.07 -2.03
C GLY A 1 -1.39 -7.17 -0.85
N GLY A 2 -1.39 -7.73 0.36
CA GLY A 2 -1.62 -7.00 1.61
C GLY A 2 -0.32 -6.52 2.27
N GLN A 3 -0.42 -6.19 3.56
CA GLN A 3 0.71 -5.86 4.42
C GLN A 3 0.90 -6.97 5.45
N PHE A 4 2.16 -7.33 5.71
CA PHE A 4 2.51 -8.32 6.72
C PHE A 4 2.48 -7.68 8.11
N GLN A 5 1.88 -8.33 9.09
CA GLN A 5 1.70 -7.82 10.46
C GLN A 5 2.65 -8.52 11.45
N PRO A 6 3.85 -7.95 11.69
CA PRO A 6 4.82 -8.54 12.62
C PRO A 6 4.46 -8.31 14.10
N ASN A 7 3.44 -7.51 14.36
CA ASN A 7 2.91 -7.23 15.70
C ASN A 7 1.46 -7.70 15.79
N SER A 8 1.00 -7.98 17.00
CA SER A 8 -0.39 -8.34 17.26
C SER A 8 -0.89 -7.81 18.59
N VAL A 9 -2.21 -7.70 18.73
CA VAL A 9 -2.86 -7.43 20.00
C VAL A 9 -2.83 -8.67 20.90
N GLN A 10 -3.09 -8.47 22.20
CA GLN A 10 -3.09 -9.55 23.17
C GLN A 10 -4.05 -10.68 22.78
N GLY A 11 -3.56 -11.92 22.82
CA GLY A 11 -4.36 -13.12 22.52
C GLY A 11 -4.50 -13.43 21.02
N VAL A 12 -3.92 -12.61 20.14
CA VAL A 12 -3.85 -12.88 18.70
C VAL A 12 -2.41 -13.25 18.33
N VAL A 13 -2.24 -14.35 17.61
CA VAL A 13 -0.93 -14.73 17.05
C VAL A 13 -0.55 -13.76 15.93
N LYS A 14 0.64 -13.16 15.98
CA LYS A 14 1.20 -12.32 14.90
C LYS A 14 1.46 -13.15 13.64
N GLU A 15 1.56 -12.50 12.49
CA GLU A 15 1.80 -13.23 11.23
C GLU A 15 3.20 -13.85 11.16
N GLY A 16 4.15 -13.26 11.87
CA GLY A 16 5.49 -13.78 12.11
C GLY A 16 6.46 -12.64 12.40
N ASP A 17 7.75 -12.90 12.28
CA ASP A 17 8.81 -11.90 12.40
C ASP A 17 9.26 -11.43 11.01
N ALA A 18 9.59 -10.15 10.91
CA ALA A 18 10.18 -9.55 9.71
C ALA A 18 11.43 -8.76 10.09
N THR A 19 12.58 -9.23 9.63
CA THR A 19 13.88 -8.59 9.86
C THR A 19 14.34 -7.92 8.58
N LEU A 20 14.64 -6.63 8.67
CA LEU A 20 15.18 -5.85 7.56
C LEU A 20 16.64 -5.52 7.81
N THR A 21 17.53 -6.11 7.02
CA THR A 21 18.94 -5.74 6.98
C THR A 21 19.25 -5.02 5.67
N TYR A 22 20.44 -4.45 5.56
CA TYR A 22 20.87 -3.74 4.36
C TYR A 22 22.25 -4.23 3.93
N ARG A 23 22.41 -4.42 2.63
CA ARG A 23 23.72 -4.57 1.99
C ARG A 23 24.06 -3.27 1.29
N GLU A 24 25.21 -2.70 1.60
CA GLU A 24 25.71 -1.52 0.91
C GLU A 24 26.42 -1.91 -0.39
N PHE A 25 26.26 -1.09 -1.43
CA PHE A 25 27.06 -1.19 -2.64
C PHE A 25 27.45 0.22 -3.11
N ALA A 26 28.71 0.36 -3.51
CA ALA A 26 29.24 1.61 -4.03
C ALA A 26 28.97 1.71 -5.54
N GLY A 27 28.83 2.94 -6.01
CA GLY A 27 28.79 3.27 -7.42
C GLY A 27 29.38 4.65 -7.68
N GLU A 28 29.32 5.06 -8.93
CA GLU A 28 29.88 6.33 -9.41
C GLU A 28 28.92 6.91 -10.44
N PHE A 29 28.64 8.20 -10.35
CA PHE A 29 27.89 8.95 -11.37
C PHE A 29 28.77 9.16 -12.61
N GLU A 30 28.17 9.57 -13.74
CA GLU A 30 28.92 9.83 -14.99
C GLU A 30 29.99 10.93 -14.84
N ASP A 31 29.85 11.83 -13.85
CA ASP A 31 30.80 12.89 -13.55
C ASP A 31 31.95 12.46 -12.61
N GLY A 32 31.98 11.19 -12.20
CA GLY A 32 32.98 10.62 -11.30
C GLY A 32 32.63 10.73 -9.80
N THR A 33 31.51 11.36 -9.45
CA THR A 33 31.08 11.49 -8.06
C THR A 33 30.67 10.12 -7.51
N LYS A 34 31.31 9.69 -6.41
CA LYS A 34 31.01 8.40 -5.77
C LYS A 34 29.75 8.48 -4.91
N TYR A 35 28.99 7.39 -4.90
CA TYR A 35 27.85 7.22 -4.02
C TYR A 35 27.84 5.82 -3.39
N THR A 36 27.08 5.68 -2.31
CA THR A 36 26.77 4.40 -1.69
C THR A 36 25.26 4.23 -1.62
N LEU A 37 24.75 3.11 -2.12
CA LEU A 37 23.35 2.74 -2.02
C LEU A 37 23.17 1.58 -1.06
N ARG A 38 21.96 1.48 -0.51
CA ARG A 38 21.53 0.39 0.37
C ARG A 38 20.53 -0.49 -0.35
N TYR A 39 20.81 -1.78 -0.39
CA TYR A 39 19.90 -2.80 -0.87
C TYR A 39 19.20 -3.49 0.32
N PRO A 40 17.86 -3.38 0.46
CA PRO A 40 17.14 -3.99 1.56
C PRO A 40 17.08 -5.52 1.41
N LEU A 41 17.46 -6.23 2.46
CA LEU A 41 17.34 -7.68 2.60
C LEU A 41 16.27 -7.97 3.65
N LEU A 42 15.13 -8.50 3.21
CA LEU A 42 13.99 -8.80 4.05
C LEU A 42 13.94 -10.30 4.34
N GLU A 43 13.97 -10.66 5.62
CA GLU A 43 13.86 -12.03 6.08
C GLU A 43 12.60 -12.19 6.94
N PHE A 44 11.87 -13.29 6.73
CA PHE A 44 10.73 -13.65 7.55
C PHE A 44 11.04 -14.91 8.34
N SER A 45 10.63 -14.94 9.61
CA SER A 45 10.81 -16.08 10.49
C SER A 45 9.61 -16.24 11.43
N ASN A 46 9.55 -17.35 12.17
CA ASN A 46 8.51 -17.59 13.17
C ASN A 46 7.07 -17.35 12.68
N LEU A 47 6.75 -17.80 11.46
CA LEU A 47 5.45 -17.56 10.82
C LEU A 47 4.32 -18.21 11.63
N GLY A 48 3.31 -17.42 11.99
CA GLY A 48 2.22 -17.83 12.87
C GLY A 48 1.12 -18.66 12.20
N TYR A 49 1.06 -18.65 10.86
CA TYR A 49 -0.04 -19.23 10.08
C TYR A 49 0.42 -20.17 8.97
N GLY A 50 1.59 -20.79 9.16
CA GLY A 50 2.22 -21.67 8.19
C GLY A 50 3.19 -20.96 7.24
N PRO A 51 3.89 -21.73 6.39
CA PRO A 51 4.86 -21.17 5.45
C PRO A 51 4.18 -20.34 4.36
N PHE A 52 4.90 -19.37 3.81
CA PHE A 52 4.50 -18.70 2.59
C PHE A 52 4.38 -19.68 1.41
N SER A 53 3.48 -19.37 0.48
CA SER A 53 3.46 -20.06 -0.82
C SER A 53 4.75 -19.77 -1.59
N ASN A 54 5.21 -20.71 -2.40
CA ASN A 54 6.46 -20.61 -3.18
C ASN A 54 6.47 -19.43 -4.18
N ASP A 55 5.29 -18.94 -4.57
CA ASP A 55 5.12 -17.80 -5.49
C ASP A 55 4.90 -16.47 -4.76
N THR A 56 5.02 -16.45 -3.43
CA THR A 56 4.86 -15.22 -2.63
C THR A 56 5.92 -14.20 -3.02
N ARG A 57 5.47 -13.00 -3.39
CA ARG A 57 6.35 -11.86 -3.69
C ARG A 57 6.23 -10.81 -2.61
N THR A 58 7.37 -10.31 -2.17
CA THR A 58 7.46 -9.24 -1.15
C THR A 58 8.14 -8.02 -1.74
N SER A 59 7.86 -6.87 -1.14
CA SER A 59 8.42 -5.58 -1.55
C SER A 59 8.40 -4.67 -0.33
N VAL A 60 9.57 -4.15 0.02
CA VAL A 60 9.72 -3.12 1.05
C VAL A 60 9.27 -1.79 0.45
N ARG A 61 8.46 -1.03 1.17
CA ARG A 61 7.96 0.28 0.73
C ARG A 61 8.17 1.31 1.81
N VAL A 62 8.68 2.47 1.41
CA VAL A 62 8.75 3.66 2.27
C VAL A 62 7.42 4.40 2.15
N PRO A 63 6.82 4.92 3.24
CA PRO A 63 5.62 5.74 3.14
C PRO A 63 5.86 6.97 2.23
N PRO A 64 4.97 7.27 1.27
CA PRO A 64 5.12 8.45 0.42
C PRO A 64 4.82 9.74 1.21
N GLN A 65 5.25 10.89 0.67
CA GLN A 65 4.81 12.19 1.18
C GLN A 65 3.30 12.36 0.98
N VAL A 66 2.64 12.92 1.99
CA VAL A 66 1.17 12.93 2.08
C VAL A 66 0.56 14.31 1.86
N ILE A 67 1.36 15.38 1.93
CA ILE A 67 0.92 16.77 1.72
C ILE A 67 0.93 17.08 0.22
N GLY A 68 -0.05 17.83 -0.26
CA GLY A 68 -0.16 18.31 -1.64
C GLY A 68 -0.73 17.30 -2.62
N LEU A 69 -1.18 16.13 -2.16
CA LEU A 69 -1.70 15.08 -3.05
C LEU A 69 -3.00 15.49 -3.75
N GLY A 70 -3.70 16.50 -3.26
CA GLY A 70 -4.86 17.09 -3.93
C GLY A 70 -4.54 17.60 -5.34
N LEU A 71 -3.34 18.14 -5.56
CA LEU A 71 -2.89 18.58 -6.88
C LEU A 71 -2.68 17.43 -7.87
N LEU A 72 -2.33 16.24 -7.36
CA LEU A 72 -2.23 15.03 -8.19
C LEU A 72 -3.61 14.42 -8.46
N GLU A 73 -4.53 14.52 -7.49
CA GLU A 73 -5.91 14.03 -7.65
C GLU A 73 -6.67 14.80 -8.75
N THR A 74 -6.39 16.09 -8.93
CA THR A 74 -7.05 16.94 -9.93
C THR A 74 -6.58 16.71 -11.36
N ILE A 75 -5.50 15.94 -11.57
CA ILE A 75 -5.02 15.60 -12.91
C ILE A 75 -6.13 14.83 -13.65
N PRO A 76 -6.58 15.27 -14.83
CA PRO A 76 -7.59 14.55 -15.59
C PRO A 76 -7.16 13.11 -15.95
N GLU A 77 -8.13 12.19 -16.03
CA GLU A 77 -7.86 10.78 -16.36
C GLU A 77 -7.23 10.62 -17.75
N ASP A 78 -7.77 11.33 -18.74
CA ASP A 78 -7.26 11.38 -20.11
C ASP A 78 -5.81 11.88 -20.17
N THR A 79 -5.43 12.84 -19.33
CA THR A 79 -4.03 13.27 -19.21
C THR A 79 -3.13 12.10 -18.78
N ILE A 80 -3.50 11.34 -17.75
CA ILE A 80 -2.71 10.18 -17.29
C ILE A 80 -2.63 9.12 -18.40
N LEU A 81 -3.75 8.84 -19.06
CA LEU A 81 -3.80 7.84 -20.14
C LEU A 81 -2.99 8.26 -21.36
N SER A 82 -2.92 9.57 -21.67
CA SER A 82 -2.11 10.09 -22.77
C SER A 82 -0.60 9.93 -22.57
N LEU A 83 -0.17 9.78 -21.31
CA LEU A 83 1.22 9.55 -20.92
C LEU A 83 1.58 8.06 -20.80
N ALA A 84 0.62 7.16 -21.04
CA ALA A 84 0.89 5.74 -21.04
C ALA A 84 1.78 5.36 -22.23
N ASP A 85 2.89 4.70 -21.95
CA ASP A 85 3.79 4.17 -22.97
C ASP A 85 4.12 2.70 -22.67
N PRO A 86 3.16 1.78 -22.85
CA PRO A 86 3.36 0.38 -22.50
C PRO A 86 4.47 -0.30 -23.32
N ASP A 87 4.77 0.22 -24.51
CA ASP A 87 5.67 -0.40 -25.49
C ASP A 87 6.99 0.38 -25.66
N ASP A 88 7.28 1.35 -24.77
CA ASP A 88 8.51 2.16 -24.77
C ASP A 88 8.79 2.77 -26.15
N ARG A 89 7.79 3.43 -26.72
CA ARG A 89 7.82 3.94 -28.10
C ARG A 89 8.84 5.07 -28.28
N ASP A 90 9.22 5.75 -27.21
CA ASP A 90 10.25 6.79 -27.24
C ASP A 90 11.67 6.26 -26.96
N GLY A 91 11.80 4.98 -26.61
CA GLY A 91 13.08 4.29 -26.42
C GLY A 91 13.88 4.80 -25.21
N ASN A 92 13.22 5.37 -24.20
CA ASN A 92 13.87 5.86 -22.99
C ASN A 92 14.07 4.77 -21.92
N GLY A 93 13.54 3.56 -22.16
CA GLY A 93 13.64 2.41 -21.26
C GLY A 93 12.50 2.31 -20.23
N ILE A 94 11.45 3.13 -20.33
CA ILE A 94 10.33 3.22 -19.38
C ILE A 94 9.03 2.80 -20.04
N SER A 95 8.54 1.61 -19.69
CA SER A 95 7.26 1.09 -20.19
C SER A 95 6.08 1.37 -19.23
N GLY A 96 5.63 2.62 -19.15
CA GLY A 96 4.56 3.05 -18.24
C GLY A 96 3.20 2.43 -18.56
N ARG A 97 2.54 1.78 -17.59
CA ARG A 97 1.24 1.10 -17.75
C ARG A 97 0.21 1.58 -16.71
N PRO A 98 -0.98 2.06 -17.14
CA PRO A 98 -2.06 2.37 -16.21
C PRO A 98 -2.50 1.14 -15.41
N ASN A 99 -2.75 1.33 -14.12
CA ASN A 99 -3.34 0.28 -13.28
C ASN A 99 -4.84 0.54 -13.09
N TYR A 100 -5.66 -0.50 -13.25
CA TYR A 100 -7.11 -0.41 -13.06
C TYR A 100 -7.53 -1.17 -11.81
N VAL A 101 -8.24 -0.47 -10.93
CA VAL A 101 -8.66 -0.99 -9.62
C VAL A 101 -10.13 -1.35 -9.67
N ARG A 102 -10.49 -2.55 -9.23
CA ARG A 102 -11.89 -2.98 -9.12
C ARG A 102 -12.67 -2.06 -8.19
N ASN A 103 -13.87 -1.68 -8.62
CA ASN A 103 -14.78 -0.87 -7.82
C ASN A 103 -15.30 -1.67 -6.61
N LEU A 104 -15.56 -0.98 -5.50
CA LEU A 104 -15.99 -1.62 -4.26
C LEU A 104 -17.40 -2.24 -4.34
N ASN A 105 -18.23 -1.77 -5.27
CA ASN A 105 -19.54 -2.38 -5.59
C ASN A 105 -19.41 -3.71 -6.37
N GLY A 106 -18.19 -4.12 -6.73
CA GLY A 106 -17.90 -5.34 -7.47
C GLY A 106 -18.02 -5.23 -8.99
N ILE A 107 -18.45 -4.09 -9.54
CA ILE A 107 -18.76 -3.89 -10.95
C ILE A 107 -17.84 -2.84 -11.58
N GLY A 108 -17.12 -3.25 -12.63
CA GLY A 108 -16.20 -2.39 -13.36
C GLY A 108 -14.90 -2.08 -12.61
N THR A 109 -14.11 -1.21 -13.23
CA THR A 109 -12.80 -0.76 -12.73
C THR A 109 -12.66 0.74 -12.91
N THR A 110 -11.87 1.36 -12.06
CA THR A 110 -11.51 2.79 -12.13
C THR A 110 -9.99 2.91 -12.21
N LEU A 111 -9.49 3.94 -12.89
CA LEU A 111 -8.05 4.22 -12.93
C LEU A 111 -7.51 4.39 -11.50
N GLY A 112 -6.45 3.64 -11.20
CA GLY A 112 -5.68 3.77 -9.99
C GLY A 112 -4.70 4.95 -10.08
N ARG A 113 -4.55 5.69 -8.98
CA ARG A 113 -3.78 6.94 -8.92
C ARG A 113 -2.79 6.99 -7.77
N PHE A 114 -3.18 6.45 -6.62
CA PHE A 114 -2.43 6.61 -5.36
C PHE A 114 -1.83 5.31 -4.85
N GLY A 115 -0.75 5.46 -4.08
CA GLY A 115 0.09 4.38 -3.58
C GLY A 115 1.12 3.91 -4.62
N TRP A 116 2.15 3.19 -4.14
CA TRP A 116 3.27 2.72 -4.97
C TRP A 116 2.92 1.84 -6.16
N LYS A 117 1.70 1.29 -6.19
CA LYS A 117 1.20 0.46 -7.29
C LYS A 117 -0.07 1.03 -7.91
N ALA A 118 -0.37 2.30 -7.67
CA ALA A 118 -1.60 2.94 -8.10
C ALA A 118 -2.83 2.09 -7.75
N ASN A 119 -2.90 1.59 -6.51
CA ASN A 119 -3.95 0.65 -6.07
C ASN A 119 -5.12 1.34 -5.39
N ASN A 120 -5.07 2.67 -5.25
CA ASN A 120 -6.16 3.51 -4.76
C ASN A 120 -6.57 4.51 -5.85
N THR A 121 -7.88 4.66 -6.05
CA THR A 121 -8.48 5.45 -7.14
C THR A 121 -8.51 6.93 -6.85
N ASP A 122 -8.58 7.29 -5.57
CA ASP A 122 -8.73 8.65 -5.05
C ASP A 122 -8.19 8.71 -3.62
N LEU A 123 -8.07 9.91 -3.06
CA LEU A 123 -7.54 10.16 -1.73
C LEU A 123 -8.47 9.65 -0.62
N MET A 124 -9.79 9.59 -0.87
CA MET A 124 -10.76 9.07 0.08
C MET A 124 -10.55 7.56 0.28
N ARG A 125 -10.36 6.83 -0.82
CA ARG A 125 -10.02 5.41 -0.83
C ARG A 125 -8.63 5.17 -0.25
N GLN A 126 -7.63 5.99 -0.61
CA GLN A 126 -6.28 5.91 -0.03
C GLN A 126 -6.31 6.08 1.49
N SER A 127 -7.03 7.09 2.00
CA SER A 127 -7.15 7.34 3.44
C SER A 127 -7.84 6.18 4.13
N SER A 128 -8.97 5.73 3.58
CA SER A 128 -9.77 4.63 4.15
C SER A 128 -9.03 3.28 4.12
N ALA A 129 -8.25 3.02 3.07
CA ALA A 129 -7.42 1.82 2.94
C ALA A 129 -6.23 1.85 3.91
N ALA A 130 -5.64 3.03 4.16
CA ALA A 130 -4.57 3.21 5.13
C ALA A 130 -5.07 2.94 6.57
N PHE A 131 -6.26 3.41 6.92
CA PHE A 131 -6.87 3.08 8.22
C PHE A 131 -6.97 1.57 8.45
N LEU A 132 -7.42 0.81 7.46
CA LEU A 132 -7.54 -0.64 7.61
C LEU A 132 -6.17 -1.34 7.52
N GLY A 133 -5.37 -1.02 6.51
CA GLY A 133 -4.12 -1.71 6.22
C GLY A 133 -3.00 -1.42 7.21
N ASP A 134 -2.81 -0.13 7.54
CA ASP A 134 -1.70 0.34 8.37
C ASP A 134 -2.05 0.37 9.86
N LEU A 135 -3.29 0.75 10.21
CA LEU A 135 -3.72 0.95 11.61
C LEU A 135 -4.64 -0.15 12.14
N GLY A 136 -5.18 -1.02 11.28
CA GLY A 136 -6.16 -2.03 11.68
C GLY A 136 -7.49 -1.43 12.15
N ILE A 137 -7.90 -0.29 11.59
CA ILE A 137 -9.12 0.43 11.94
C ILE A 137 -10.11 0.39 10.77
N THR A 138 -11.31 -0.13 11.02
CA THR A 138 -12.38 -0.18 10.01
C THR A 138 -13.03 1.19 9.77
N SER A 139 -13.45 1.43 8.53
CA SER A 139 -14.10 2.67 8.07
C SER A 139 -15.42 2.36 7.35
N PRO A 140 -16.28 3.36 7.09
CA PRO A 140 -17.53 3.13 6.35
C PRO A 140 -17.31 2.52 4.96
N MET A 141 -16.17 2.84 4.34
CA MET A 141 -15.74 2.30 3.03
C MET A 141 -15.16 0.88 3.15
N PHE A 142 -14.40 0.59 4.21
CA PHE A 142 -13.82 -0.73 4.46
C PHE A 142 -14.22 -1.23 5.86
N ARG A 143 -15.35 -1.95 5.93
CA ARG A 143 -16.03 -2.29 7.19
C ARG A 143 -15.58 -3.58 7.85
N ASN A 144 -14.83 -4.40 7.12
CA ASN A 144 -14.41 -5.71 7.60
C ASN A 144 -12.97 -5.62 8.10
N GLU A 145 -12.72 -6.28 9.23
CA GLU A 145 -11.36 -6.44 9.75
C GLU A 145 -10.45 -7.10 8.72
N ASN A 146 -9.17 -6.72 8.74
CA ASN A 146 -8.15 -7.29 7.87
C ASN A 146 -7.61 -8.63 8.42
N CYS A 147 -8.53 -9.51 8.81
CA CYS A 147 -8.23 -10.86 9.30
C CYS A 147 -8.60 -11.90 8.23
N THR A 148 -7.68 -12.80 7.92
CA THR A 148 -7.94 -13.97 7.07
C THR A 148 -8.78 -15.04 7.80
N ASN A 149 -9.27 -16.03 7.04
CA ASN A 149 -9.98 -17.17 7.63
C ASN A 149 -9.13 -18.00 8.59
N ALA A 150 -7.80 -18.05 8.37
CA ALA A 150 -6.87 -18.75 9.26
C ALA A 150 -6.66 -18.01 10.60
N GLN A 151 -6.91 -16.70 10.64
CA GLN A 151 -6.74 -15.84 11.80
C GLN A 151 -8.00 -15.82 12.69
N ALA A 152 -8.43 -16.98 13.19
CA ALA A 152 -9.65 -17.12 13.99
C ALA A 152 -9.65 -16.22 15.25
N GLN A 153 -8.50 -16.09 15.93
CA GLN A 153 -8.36 -15.22 17.10
C GLN A 153 -8.50 -13.74 16.75
N CYS A 154 -7.96 -13.31 15.60
CA CYS A 154 -8.11 -11.94 15.09
C CYS A 154 -9.59 -11.62 14.86
N ARG A 155 -10.32 -12.52 14.20
CA ARG A 155 -11.76 -12.35 13.92
C ARG A 155 -12.63 -12.33 15.18
N ALA A 156 -12.18 -12.99 16.25
CA ALA A 156 -12.88 -13.04 17.54
C ALA A 156 -12.42 -11.94 18.52
N SER A 157 -11.40 -11.17 18.14
CA SER A 157 -10.85 -10.12 19.01
C SER A 157 -11.83 -8.97 19.18
N ARG A 158 -11.69 -8.21 20.28
CA ARG A 158 -12.50 -7.02 20.52
C ARG A 158 -12.02 -5.90 19.59
N ASN A 159 -12.96 -5.18 18.99
CA ASN A 159 -12.69 -4.01 18.17
C ASN A 159 -13.39 -2.76 18.72
N GLY A 160 -13.13 -1.61 18.10
CA GLY A 160 -13.67 -0.31 18.49
C GLY A 160 -15.09 -0.01 17.97
N GLY A 161 -15.80 -0.97 17.36
CA GLY A 161 -17.12 -0.78 16.78
C GLY A 161 -17.25 -1.21 15.31
N SER A 162 -18.33 -0.79 14.65
CA SER A 162 -18.63 -1.21 13.27
C SER A 162 -19.35 -0.10 12.47
N PRO A 163 -18.63 0.70 11.65
CA PRO A 163 -17.17 0.79 11.59
C PRO A 163 -16.60 1.50 12.84
N GLU A 164 -15.30 1.30 13.09
CA GLU A 164 -14.60 1.89 14.24
C GLU A 164 -14.40 3.41 14.10
N ILE A 165 -14.09 3.89 12.89
CA ILE A 165 -13.94 5.33 12.62
C ILE A 165 -15.11 5.90 11.84
N ALA A 166 -15.58 7.08 12.25
CA ALA A 166 -16.65 7.80 11.58
C ALA A 166 -16.18 8.49 10.28
N GLN A 167 -17.09 8.63 9.31
CA GLN A 167 -16.81 9.21 7.99
C GLN A 167 -16.25 10.63 8.05
N ASN A 168 -16.71 11.45 9.00
CA ASN A 168 -16.26 12.83 9.14
C ASN A 168 -14.77 12.93 9.49
N LYS A 169 -14.22 11.98 10.28
CA LYS A 169 -12.79 11.93 10.60
C LYS A 169 -11.95 11.54 9.38
N ILE A 170 -12.40 10.55 8.60
CA ILE A 170 -11.77 10.19 7.32
C ILE A 170 -11.74 11.43 6.41
N THR A 171 -12.88 12.10 6.29
CA THR A 171 -13.02 13.29 5.43
C THR A 171 -12.08 14.41 5.85
N ALA A 172 -11.95 14.68 7.16
CA ALA A 172 -11.03 15.68 7.68
C ALA A 172 -9.56 15.36 7.31
N ILE A 173 -9.15 14.09 7.45
CA ILE A 173 -7.81 13.64 7.07
C ILE A 173 -7.62 13.75 5.56
N THR A 174 -8.57 13.28 4.76
CA THR A 174 -8.50 13.40 3.29
C THR A 174 -8.41 14.86 2.85
N ASN A 175 -9.12 15.77 3.50
CA ASN A 175 -9.01 17.21 3.21
C ASN A 175 -7.63 17.75 3.55
N TYR A 176 -7.01 17.31 4.64
CA TYR A 176 -5.62 17.65 4.96
C TYR A 176 -4.65 17.16 3.87
N LEU A 177 -4.85 15.96 3.31
CA LEU A 177 -4.04 15.45 2.19
C LEU A 177 -4.19 16.27 0.89
N LYS A 178 -5.29 17.01 0.76
CA LYS A 178 -5.57 17.87 -0.40
C LYS A 178 -4.91 19.24 -0.31
N LEU A 179 -4.49 19.67 0.89
CA LEU A 179 -3.73 20.90 1.10
C LEU A 179 -2.33 20.75 0.51
#